data_AF-A0A7R8WQY1-F1
#
_entry.id   AF-A0A7R8WQY1-F1
#
_cell.length_a   1.000
_cell.length_b   1.000
_cell.length_c   1.000
_cell.angle_alpha   90.00
_cell.angle_beta   90.00
_cell.angle_gamma   90.00
#
_symmetry.space_group_name_H-M   'P 1'
#
loop_
_entity.id
_entity.type
_entity.pdbx_description
1 polymer ?
#
loop_
_entity_poly.entity_id
_entity_poly.type
_entity_poly.pdbx_seq_one_letter_code
_entity_poly.pdbx_strand_id
1 'polypeptide(L)'
;MDSTGVAHILEHTVLCGSEMYPIHDPFFKMLNRSLATFMNAMTGADFTVYPFSTQNPTDFENLRSVYLDAVFRPRLRELDFKQEGWRLEHENPEDPSSPIVFKGVVFNEMKGVFADSQTLFAQKIHNALLPSHTYGHCSGGDPLHIPDLTWLALRQFHASHYHPSNARFYSYGDIPLETHLKAVQTQILDQYDRQSHSVSVACKPDTMAADPDKQSSVVKGYLMGPSQDPYTAFKLEI
;
A
#
# COMPACT_ATOMS: atom_id res chain seq x y z
N MET A 1 6.64 -2.28 13.05
CA MET A 1 6.38 -3.18 11.91
C MET A 1 5.91 -4.48 12.51
N ASP A 2 4.76 -4.93 12.07
CA ASP A 2 3.98 -6.01 12.65
C ASP A 2 3.02 -6.54 11.59
N SER A 3 2.26 -7.59 11.91
CA SER A 3 1.28 -8.18 11.01
C SER A 3 -0.15 -7.75 11.34
N THR A 4 -0.34 -6.57 11.94
CA THR A 4 -1.67 -6.08 12.32
C THR A 4 -2.54 -5.67 11.12
N GLY A 5 -1.94 -5.53 9.93
CA GLY A 5 -2.64 -5.06 8.74
C GLY A 5 -2.91 -3.56 8.73
N VAL A 6 -2.19 -2.76 9.54
CA VAL A 6 -2.43 -1.31 9.68
C VAL A 6 -2.47 -0.56 8.34
N ALA A 7 -1.63 -0.93 7.38
CA ALA A 7 -1.62 -0.31 6.05
C ALA A 7 -2.90 -0.62 5.28
N HIS A 8 -3.37 -1.86 5.34
CA HIS A 8 -4.57 -2.33 4.66
C HIS A 8 -5.85 -1.78 5.30
N ILE A 9 -5.93 -1.80 6.63
CA ILE A 9 -7.07 -1.21 7.36
C ILE A 9 -7.12 0.30 7.13
N LEU A 10 -5.96 0.98 7.10
CA LEU A 10 -5.92 2.40 6.78
C LEU A 10 -6.41 2.66 5.35
N GLU A 11 -6.05 1.83 4.38
CA GLU A 11 -6.51 1.95 2.99
C GLU A 11 -8.04 1.94 2.88
N HIS A 12 -8.71 1.04 3.59
CA HIS A 12 -10.17 1.09 3.73
C HIS A 12 -10.65 2.36 4.44
N THR A 13 -10.04 2.67 5.60
CA THR A 13 -10.55 3.70 6.52
C THR A 13 -10.42 5.11 5.94
N VAL A 14 -9.41 5.41 5.10
CA VAL A 14 -9.30 6.72 4.46
C VAL A 14 -10.45 7.00 3.49
N LEU A 15 -11.07 5.96 2.94
CA LEU A 15 -12.18 6.04 2.00
C LEU A 15 -13.55 6.18 2.67
N CYS A 16 -13.63 6.11 4.00
CA CYS A 16 -14.87 6.24 4.77
C CYS A 16 -15.33 7.70 4.96
N GLY A 17 -14.48 8.68 4.69
CA GLY A 17 -14.80 10.10 4.83
C GLY A 17 -13.57 10.98 5.03
N SER A 18 -13.66 12.22 4.57
CA SER A 18 -12.55 13.18 4.59
C SER A 18 -12.99 14.57 5.07
N GLU A 19 -12.07 15.53 5.09
CA GLU A 19 -12.37 16.89 5.54
C GLU A 19 -13.43 17.57 4.66
N MET A 20 -13.21 17.57 3.34
CA MET A 20 -14.09 18.17 2.33
C MET A 20 -15.32 17.30 2.05
N TYR A 21 -15.20 15.97 2.18
CA TYR A 21 -16.29 15.01 1.97
C TYR A 21 -16.58 14.22 3.25
N PRO A 22 -17.18 14.86 4.29
CA PRO A 22 -17.33 14.27 5.63
C PRO A 22 -18.45 13.22 5.74
N ILE A 23 -19.17 12.95 4.65
CA ILE A 23 -20.24 11.96 4.62
C ILE A 23 -19.66 10.56 4.83
N HIS A 24 -20.49 9.63 5.32
CA HIS A 24 -20.12 8.21 5.39
C HIS A 24 -19.95 7.62 3.99
N ASP A 25 -18.89 6.85 3.79
CA ASP A 25 -18.48 6.18 2.54
C ASP A 25 -18.60 7.02 1.25
N PRO A 26 -17.84 8.12 1.10
CA PRO A 26 -17.79 8.85 -0.16
C PRO A 26 -17.36 7.96 -1.33
N PHE A 27 -16.40 7.05 -1.12
CA PHE A 27 -15.89 6.16 -2.17
C PHE A 27 -16.98 5.28 -2.76
N PHE A 28 -17.72 4.52 -1.93
CA PHE A 28 -18.81 3.67 -2.41
C PHE A 28 -19.96 4.48 -3.03
N LYS A 29 -20.22 5.69 -2.53
CA LYS A 29 -21.21 6.59 -3.14
C LYS A 29 -20.77 7.06 -4.52
N MET A 30 -19.47 7.25 -4.75
CA MET A 30 -18.94 7.65 -6.04
C MET A 30 -19.06 6.56 -7.10
N LEU A 31 -19.06 5.26 -6.73
CA LEU A 31 -19.29 4.17 -7.69
C LEU A 31 -20.63 4.31 -8.45
N ASN A 32 -21.65 4.89 -7.81
CA ASN A 32 -22.97 5.12 -8.42
C ASN A 32 -23.16 6.54 -8.97
N ARG A 33 -22.13 7.40 -8.87
CA ARG A 33 -22.19 8.83 -9.22
C ARG A 33 -21.08 9.25 -10.18
N SER A 34 -20.37 8.26 -10.74
CA SER A 34 -19.22 8.42 -11.61
C SER A 34 -19.43 7.61 -12.89
N LEU A 35 -18.73 8.01 -13.95
CA LEU A 35 -18.60 7.26 -15.21
C LEU A 35 -17.23 6.55 -15.27
N ALA A 36 -16.66 6.25 -14.10
CA ALA A 36 -15.37 5.62 -13.99
C ALA A 36 -15.29 4.31 -14.77
N THR A 37 -14.20 4.14 -15.50
CA THR A 37 -13.80 2.87 -16.09
C THR A 37 -13.12 1.97 -15.06
N PHE A 38 -12.54 2.54 -14.01
CA PHE A 38 -11.96 1.81 -12.88
C PHE A 38 -11.92 2.70 -11.64
N MET A 39 -12.20 2.12 -10.47
CA MET A 39 -12.02 2.75 -9.16
C MET A 39 -11.63 1.67 -8.18
N ASN A 40 -10.49 1.82 -7.51
CA ASN A 40 -10.10 0.89 -6.45
C ASN A 40 -9.03 1.50 -5.54
N ALA A 41 -8.67 0.75 -4.51
CA ALA A 41 -7.45 0.94 -3.76
C ALA A 41 -6.85 -0.44 -3.46
N MET A 42 -5.53 -0.48 -3.30
CA MET A 42 -4.78 -1.72 -3.12
C MET A 42 -3.60 -1.50 -2.19
N THR A 43 -3.40 -2.44 -1.28
CA THR A 43 -2.26 -2.45 -0.37
C THR A 43 -1.24 -3.53 -0.78
N GLY A 44 -0.05 -3.08 -1.18
CA GLY A 44 1.11 -3.93 -1.42
C GLY A 44 1.86 -4.27 -0.13
N ALA A 45 3.07 -4.84 -0.26
CA ALA A 45 3.89 -5.19 0.91
C ALA A 45 4.46 -3.96 1.64
N ASP A 46 4.74 -2.89 0.89
CA ASP A 46 5.46 -1.69 1.33
C ASP A 46 4.93 -0.40 0.69
N PHE A 47 3.81 -0.47 -0.03
CA PHE A 47 3.13 0.69 -0.61
C PHE A 47 1.61 0.49 -0.60
N THR A 48 0.87 1.59 -0.67
CA THR A 48 -0.57 1.60 -0.93
C THR A 48 -0.82 2.47 -2.14
N VAL A 49 -1.72 2.03 -3.03
CA VAL A 49 -2.05 2.75 -4.26
C VAL A 49 -3.55 2.95 -4.38
N TYR A 50 -3.96 4.15 -4.80
CA TYR A 50 -5.36 4.56 -4.94
C TYR A 50 -5.67 4.97 -6.39
N PRO A 51 -5.80 4.01 -7.31
CA PRO A 51 -6.04 4.28 -8.72
C PRO A 51 -7.54 4.50 -9.05
N PHE A 52 -7.78 5.42 -9.96
CA PHE A 52 -9.04 5.50 -10.71
C PHE A 52 -8.75 5.82 -12.18
N SER A 53 -9.72 5.53 -13.05
CA SER A 53 -9.71 5.96 -14.45
C SER A 53 -11.12 6.28 -14.92
N THR A 54 -11.23 7.20 -15.86
CA THR A 54 -12.49 7.58 -16.51
C THR A 54 -12.18 8.21 -17.86
N GLN A 55 -13.12 8.15 -18.79
CA GLN A 55 -13.02 8.81 -20.10
C GLN A 55 -13.70 10.19 -20.10
N ASN A 56 -14.37 10.57 -19.00
CA ASN A 56 -15.04 11.86 -18.90
C ASN A 56 -14.15 12.86 -18.12
N PRO A 57 -13.73 13.99 -18.72
CA PRO A 57 -12.85 14.95 -18.04
C PRO A 57 -13.45 15.55 -16.77
N THR A 58 -14.76 15.79 -16.72
CA THR A 58 -15.42 16.33 -15.51
C THR A 58 -15.45 15.30 -14.40
N ASP A 59 -15.72 14.04 -14.75
CA ASP A 59 -15.68 12.93 -13.82
C ASP A 59 -14.26 12.71 -13.26
N PHE A 60 -13.23 12.89 -14.09
CA PHE A 60 -11.83 12.80 -13.66
C PHE A 60 -11.52 13.81 -12.57
N GLU A 61 -11.97 15.06 -12.74
CA GLU A 61 -11.81 16.13 -11.76
C GLU A 61 -12.52 15.81 -10.43
N ASN A 62 -13.75 15.28 -10.52
CA ASN A 62 -14.54 14.88 -9.36
C ASN A 62 -13.85 13.75 -8.57
N LEU A 63 -13.45 12.68 -9.26
CA LEU A 63 -12.76 11.55 -8.64
C LEU A 63 -11.42 11.97 -8.06
N ARG A 64 -10.62 12.76 -8.78
CA ARG A 64 -9.34 13.27 -8.27
C ARG A 64 -9.54 14.04 -6.97
N SER A 65 -10.53 14.93 -6.91
CA SER A 65 -10.81 15.72 -5.73
C SER A 65 -11.19 14.83 -4.52
N VAL A 66 -12.03 13.81 -4.73
CA VAL A 66 -12.41 12.85 -3.68
C VAL A 66 -11.21 12.02 -3.23
N TYR A 67 -10.39 11.50 -4.14
CA TYR A 67 -9.23 10.67 -3.82
C TYR A 67 -8.14 11.46 -3.09
N LEU A 68 -7.80 12.67 -3.57
CA LEU A 68 -6.81 13.53 -2.92
C LEU A 68 -7.24 13.86 -1.50
N ASP A 69 -8.51 14.24 -1.29
CA ASP A 69 -8.98 14.59 0.04
C ASP A 69 -9.06 13.38 0.98
N ALA A 70 -9.50 12.23 0.49
CA ALA A 70 -9.52 10.98 1.25
C ALA A 70 -8.11 10.56 1.72
N VAL A 71 -7.14 10.53 0.82
CA VAL A 71 -5.77 10.09 1.12
C VAL A 71 -5.07 11.03 2.11
N PHE A 72 -5.13 12.35 1.88
CA PHE A 72 -4.32 13.30 2.64
C PHE A 72 -5.02 13.89 3.87
N ARG A 73 -6.36 13.99 3.85
CA ARG A 73 -7.16 14.57 4.94
C ARG A 73 -8.36 13.68 5.34
N PRO A 74 -8.13 12.40 5.66
CA PRO A 74 -9.19 11.51 6.11
C PRO A 74 -9.72 11.89 7.50
N ARG A 75 -10.98 11.57 7.77
CA ARG A 75 -11.58 11.75 9.11
C ARG A 75 -11.07 10.75 10.13
N LEU A 76 -10.74 9.54 9.69
CA LEU A 76 -10.30 8.41 10.52
C LEU A 76 -11.15 8.26 11.79
N ARG A 77 -12.48 8.22 11.65
CA ARG A 77 -13.38 8.09 12.80
C ARG A 77 -13.17 6.71 13.43
N GLU A 78 -13.28 6.65 14.76
CA GLU A 78 -13.07 5.39 15.49
C GLU A 78 -14.10 4.31 15.10
N LEU A 79 -15.35 4.71 14.79
CA LEU A 79 -16.38 3.78 14.35
C LEU A 79 -16.09 3.22 12.95
N ASP A 80 -15.56 4.03 12.03
CA ASP A 80 -15.15 3.57 10.69
C ASP A 80 -14.00 2.57 10.84
N PHE A 81 -13.02 2.86 11.69
CA PHE A 81 -11.94 1.92 12.03
C PHE A 81 -12.49 0.58 12.58
N LYS A 82 -13.48 0.62 13.47
CA LYS A 82 -14.13 -0.58 14.04
C LYS A 82 -14.95 -1.35 13.00
N GLN A 83 -15.50 -0.66 11.99
CA GLN A 83 -16.22 -1.29 10.89
C GLN A 83 -15.24 -1.97 9.93
N GLU A 84 -14.30 -1.21 9.39
CA GLU A 84 -13.38 -1.66 8.34
C GLU A 84 -12.28 -2.57 8.87
N GLY A 85 -11.71 -2.27 10.03
CA GLY A 85 -10.64 -3.05 10.64
C GLY A 85 -11.17 -4.25 11.42
N TRP A 86 -11.39 -4.03 12.72
CA TRP A 86 -11.90 -5.04 13.63
C TRP A 86 -12.58 -4.42 14.87
N ARG A 87 -13.48 -5.17 15.49
CA ARG A 87 -14.10 -4.84 16.77
C ARG A 87 -14.62 -6.08 17.49
N LEU A 88 -14.85 -5.91 18.78
CA LEU A 88 -15.71 -6.81 19.56
C LEU A 88 -17.16 -6.35 19.40
N GLU A 89 -18.04 -7.28 19.06
CA GLU A 89 -19.48 -7.02 18.96
C GLU A 89 -20.24 -8.22 19.51
N HIS A 90 -21.38 -7.98 20.14
CA HIS A 90 -22.32 -9.03 20.48
C HIS A 90 -22.81 -9.73 19.20
N GLU A 91 -23.01 -11.05 19.27
CA GLU A 91 -23.56 -11.83 18.16
C GLU A 91 -24.92 -11.26 17.72
N ASN A 92 -25.76 -10.94 18.71
CA ASN A 92 -26.94 -10.12 18.54
C ASN A 92 -26.69 -8.71 19.14
N PRO A 93 -26.57 -7.65 18.31
CA PRO A 93 -26.34 -6.28 18.79
C PRO A 93 -27.42 -5.73 19.73
N GLU A 94 -28.63 -6.29 19.71
CA GLU A 94 -29.74 -5.89 20.58
C GLU A 94 -29.77 -6.66 21.91
N ASP A 95 -28.96 -7.71 22.06
CA ASP A 95 -28.89 -8.55 23.25
C ASP A 95 -27.49 -8.53 23.88
N PRO A 96 -27.30 -7.74 24.97
CA PRO A 96 -26.03 -7.67 25.70
C PRO A 96 -25.62 -8.98 26.40
N SER A 97 -26.52 -9.96 26.49
CA SER A 97 -26.20 -11.29 27.04
C SER A 97 -25.66 -12.25 25.98
N SER A 98 -25.80 -11.92 24.69
CA SER A 98 -25.30 -12.75 23.61
C SER A 98 -23.76 -12.78 23.58
N PRO A 99 -23.14 -13.87 23.09
CA PRO A 99 -21.68 -14.00 23.05
C PRO A 99 -21.01 -12.84 22.31
N ILE A 100 -19.82 -12.45 22.76
CA ILE A 100 -18.99 -11.46 22.08
C ILE A 100 -18.13 -12.16 21.03
N VAL A 101 -18.14 -11.63 19.80
CA VAL A 101 -17.39 -12.15 18.65
C VAL A 101 -16.55 -11.05 18.00
N PHE A 102 -15.51 -11.46 17.27
CA PHE A 102 -14.75 -10.54 16.41
C PHE A 102 -15.52 -10.28 15.11
N LYS A 103 -15.67 -9.00 14.75
CA LYS A 103 -16.22 -8.55 13.46
C LYS A 103 -15.31 -7.50 12.84
N GLY A 104 -15.33 -7.37 11.52
CA GLY A 104 -14.55 -6.39 10.76
C GLY A 104 -14.50 -6.76 9.28
N VAL A 105 -14.38 -5.77 8.38
CA VAL A 105 -14.28 -6.02 6.93
C VAL A 105 -12.95 -6.70 6.62
N VAL A 106 -11.83 -6.02 6.89
CA VAL A 106 -10.47 -6.54 6.64
C VAL A 106 -10.20 -7.80 7.47
N PHE A 107 -10.69 -7.87 8.72
CA PHE A 107 -10.58 -9.09 9.53
C PHE A 107 -11.17 -10.32 8.82
N ASN A 108 -12.38 -10.20 8.24
CA ASN A 108 -13.01 -11.30 7.52
C ASN A 108 -12.41 -11.53 6.13
N GLU A 109 -12.00 -10.47 5.46
CA GLU A 109 -11.30 -10.54 4.18
C GLU A 109 -10.02 -11.36 4.31
N MET A 110 -9.16 -11.04 5.28
CA MET A 110 -7.89 -11.74 5.47
C MET A 110 -8.08 -13.19 5.92
N LYS A 111 -9.16 -13.49 6.64
CA LYS A 111 -9.55 -14.89 6.90
C LYS A 111 -9.90 -15.63 5.59
N GLY A 112 -10.57 -14.97 4.65
CA GLY A 112 -10.85 -15.50 3.32
C GLY A 112 -9.59 -15.69 2.48
N VAL A 113 -8.69 -14.70 2.47
CA VAL A 113 -7.40 -14.75 1.77
C VAL A 113 -6.54 -15.92 2.26
N PHE A 114 -6.42 -16.12 3.58
CA PHE A 114 -5.64 -17.22 4.14
C PHE A 114 -6.37 -18.58 4.15
N ALA A 115 -7.63 -18.64 3.71
CA ALA A 115 -8.27 -19.92 3.43
C ALA A 115 -7.67 -20.58 2.17
N ASP A 116 -7.06 -19.80 1.27
CA ASP A 116 -6.29 -20.32 0.15
C ASP A 116 -4.85 -20.69 0.58
N SER A 117 -4.55 -21.99 0.47
CA SER A 117 -3.24 -22.56 0.76
C SER A 117 -2.10 -21.97 -0.08
N GLN A 118 -2.36 -21.56 -1.34
CA GLN A 118 -1.32 -20.97 -2.19
C GLN A 118 -0.90 -19.59 -1.68
N THR A 119 -1.87 -18.76 -1.31
CA THR A 119 -1.62 -17.45 -0.72
C THR A 119 -0.90 -17.57 0.62
N LEU A 120 -1.33 -18.49 1.49
CA LEU A 120 -0.63 -18.77 2.75
C LEU A 120 0.83 -19.18 2.50
N PHE A 121 1.07 -20.08 1.55
CA PHE A 121 2.42 -20.54 1.21
C PHE A 121 3.30 -19.41 0.68
N ALA A 122 2.78 -18.60 -0.26
CA ALA A 122 3.49 -17.46 -0.81
C ALA A 122 3.87 -16.43 0.27
N GLN A 123 2.95 -16.12 1.18
CA GLN A 123 3.22 -15.22 2.32
C GLN A 123 4.32 -15.79 3.22
N LYS A 124 4.30 -17.08 3.54
CA LYS A 124 5.34 -17.70 4.38
C LYS A 124 6.72 -17.69 3.70
N ILE A 125 6.78 -17.91 2.38
CA ILE A 125 8.04 -17.79 1.62
C ILE A 125 8.55 -16.36 1.67
N HIS A 126 7.72 -15.37 1.38
CA HIS A 126 8.13 -13.97 1.35
C HIS A 126 8.70 -13.53 2.70
N ASN A 127 8.01 -13.89 3.80
CA ASN A 127 8.45 -13.56 5.15
C ASN A 127 9.76 -14.26 5.52
N ALA A 128 9.94 -15.53 5.10
CA ALA A 128 11.15 -16.30 5.40
C ALA A 128 12.35 -15.82 4.57
N LEU A 129 12.13 -15.38 3.32
CA LEU A 129 13.17 -14.91 2.41
C LEU A 129 13.65 -13.50 2.78
N LEU A 130 12.75 -12.61 3.21
CA LEU A 130 13.07 -11.22 3.56
C LEU A 130 12.70 -10.88 5.02
N PRO A 131 13.24 -11.60 6.03
CA PRO A 131 12.75 -11.55 7.41
C PRO A 131 13.18 -10.30 8.21
N SER A 132 13.93 -9.40 7.59
CA SER A 132 14.72 -8.39 8.32
C SER A 132 14.00 -7.05 8.51
N HIS A 133 12.95 -6.81 7.72
CA HIS A 133 12.23 -5.55 7.68
C HIS A 133 10.75 -5.81 7.32
N THR A 134 10.04 -4.84 6.74
CA THR A 134 8.61 -4.89 6.38
C THR A 134 8.16 -6.16 5.66
N TYR A 135 8.98 -6.73 4.77
CA TYR A 135 8.66 -7.94 4.02
C TYR A 135 8.62 -9.22 4.87
N GLY A 136 9.12 -9.17 6.11
CA GLY A 136 8.97 -10.23 7.11
C GLY A 136 7.57 -10.33 7.71
N HIS A 137 6.68 -9.39 7.38
CA HIS A 137 5.34 -9.24 7.96
C HIS A 137 4.24 -9.38 6.90
N CYS A 138 3.00 -9.62 7.36
CA CYS A 138 1.83 -9.60 6.48
C CYS A 138 1.22 -8.19 6.44
N SER A 139 1.43 -7.44 5.36
CA SER A 139 0.90 -6.09 5.19
C SER A 139 -0.62 -6.04 5.09
N GLY A 140 -1.25 -7.09 4.55
CA GLY A 140 -2.70 -7.26 4.52
C GLY A 140 -3.32 -7.50 5.90
N GLY A 141 -2.53 -8.02 6.85
CA GLY A 141 -2.95 -8.35 8.20
C GLY A 141 -3.13 -9.85 8.42
N ASP A 142 -2.44 -10.40 9.41
CA ASP A 142 -2.68 -11.75 9.89
C ASP A 142 -3.92 -11.71 10.82
N PRO A 143 -4.99 -12.50 10.58
CA PRO A 143 -6.18 -12.50 11.41
C PRO A 143 -5.91 -12.70 12.92
N LEU A 144 -4.82 -13.36 13.29
CA LEU A 144 -4.43 -13.51 14.69
C LEU A 144 -3.85 -12.23 15.32
N HIS A 145 -3.34 -11.32 14.50
CA HIS A 145 -2.68 -10.07 14.93
C HIS A 145 -3.48 -8.81 14.58
N ILE A 146 -4.46 -8.88 13.67
CA ILE A 146 -5.38 -7.77 13.37
C ILE A 146 -6.00 -7.19 14.66
N PRO A 147 -6.48 -8.01 15.63
CA PRO A 147 -7.02 -7.52 16.89
C PRO A 147 -6.03 -6.79 17.82
N ASP A 148 -4.73 -6.78 17.50
CA ASP A 148 -3.75 -6.00 18.27
C ASP A 148 -3.69 -4.53 17.80
N LEU A 149 -4.28 -4.20 16.64
CA LEU A 149 -4.26 -2.84 16.11
C LEU A 149 -5.15 -1.92 16.94
N THR A 150 -4.61 -0.78 17.37
CA THR A 150 -5.37 0.29 18.00
C THR A 150 -5.70 1.41 17.01
N TRP A 151 -6.82 2.09 17.23
CA TRP A 151 -7.20 3.28 16.45
C TRP A 151 -6.11 4.36 16.46
N LEU A 152 -5.46 4.57 17.60
CA LEU A 152 -4.36 5.53 17.72
C LEU A 152 -3.14 5.12 16.88
N ALA A 153 -2.78 3.84 16.87
CA ALA A 153 -1.70 3.32 16.02
C ALA A 153 -2.02 3.52 14.53
N LEU A 154 -3.26 3.31 14.11
CA LEU A 154 -3.70 3.60 12.73
C LEU A 154 -3.56 5.09 12.37
N ARG A 155 -3.97 6.00 13.26
CA ARG A 155 -3.79 7.45 13.05
C ARG A 155 -2.32 7.85 12.99
N GLN A 156 -1.48 7.25 13.84
CA GLN A 156 -0.04 7.50 13.83
C GLN A 156 0.62 6.95 12.55
N PHE A 157 0.16 5.80 12.05
CA PHE A 157 0.63 5.24 10.78
C PHE A 157 0.29 6.17 9.61
N HIS A 158 -0.93 6.70 9.55
CA HIS A 158 -1.31 7.72 8.57
C HIS A 158 -0.41 8.94 8.64
N ALA A 159 -0.27 9.54 9.83
CA ALA A 159 0.53 10.75 10.03
C ALA A 159 2.02 10.58 9.61
N SER A 160 2.56 9.36 9.74
CA SER A 160 3.96 9.07 9.39
C SER A 160 4.18 8.72 7.91
N HIS A 161 3.19 8.12 7.23
CA HIS A 161 3.38 7.59 5.87
C HIS A 161 2.66 8.39 4.77
N TYR A 162 1.58 9.10 5.10
CA TYR A 162 0.70 9.77 4.13
C TYR A 162 1.04 11.26 3.94
N HIS A 163 2.20 11.70 4.43
CA HIS A 163 2.71 13.03 4.11
C HIS A 163 3.07 13.13 2.61
N PRO A 164 2.75 14.22 1.89
CA PRO A 164 2.99 14.31 0.44
C PRO A 164 4.47 14.19 0.03
N SER A 165 5.42 14.46 0.94
CA SER A 165 6.85 14.20 0.67
C SER A 165 7.18 12.70 0.51
N ASN A 166 6.33 11.82 1.02
CA ASN A 166 6.41 10.36 0.84
C ASN A 166 5.47 9.84 -0.27
N ALA A 167 4.69 10.72 -0.91
CA ALA A 167 3.74 10.33 -1.94
C ALA A 167 4.37 10.32 -3.34
N ARG A 168 3.74 9.58 -4.27
CA ARG A 168 4.02 9.63 -5.70
C ARG A 168 2.69 9.83 -6.43
N PHE A 169 2.61 10.87 -7.25
CA PHE A 169 1.44 11.15 -8.07
C PHE A 169 1.67 10.62 -9.48
N TYR A 170 0.66 9.98 -10.06
CA TYR A 170 0.71 9.42 -11.40
C TYR A 170 -0.58 9.76 -12.15
N SER A 171 -0.44 10.19 -13.41
CA SER A 171 -1.54 10.45 -14.33
C SER A 171 -1.16 9.97 -15.73
N TYR A 172 -2.13 9.48 -16.48
CA TYR A 172 -1.95 9.00 -17.85
C TYR A 172 -3.20 9.35 -18.67
N GLY A 173 -3.00 9.81 -19.91
CA GLY A 173 -4.08 10.15 -20.83
C GLY A 173 -3.80 11.41 -21.65
N ASP A 174 -4.85 11.97 -22.22
CA ASP A 174 -4.85 13.16 -23.07
C ASP A 174 -5.39 14.43 -22.37
N ILE A 175 -5.84 14.33 -21.13
CA ILE A 175 -6.16 15.50 -20.29
C ILE A 175 -4.86 16.30 -20.06
N PRO A 176 -4.86 17.63 -20.25
CA PRO A 176 -3.66 18.44 -20.08
C PRO A 176 -3.02 18.28 -18.69
N LEU A 177 -1.72 17.98 -18.67
CA LEU A 177 -0.95 17.73 -17.46
C LEU A 177 -1.00 18.92 -16.48
N GLU A 178 -1.03 20.15 -16.99
CA GLU A 178 -1.10 21.37 -16.21
C GLU A 178 -2.32 21.40 -15.28
N THR A 179 -3.45 20.83 -15.71
CA THR A 179 -4.66 20.72 -14.91
C THR A 179 -4.44 19.83 -13.69
N HIS A 180 -3.76 18.70 -13.88
CA HIS A 180 -3.43 17.77 -12.81
C HIS A 180 -2.43 18.38 -11.82
N LEU A 181 -1.35 18.99 -12.34
CA LEU A 181 -0.32 19.62 -11.52
C LEU A 181 -0.89 20.78 -10.68
N LYS A 182 -1.74 21.62 -11.29
CA LYS A 182 -2.39 22.73 -10.58
C LYS A 182 -3.27 22.22 -9.44
N ALA A 183 -4.02 21.15 -9.67
CA ALA A 183 -4.88 20.59 -8.64
C ALA A 183 -4.10 19.95 -7.51
N VAL A 184 -3.06 19.16 -7.81
CA VAL A 184 -2.19 18.58 -6.78
C VAL A 184 -1.49 19.68 -5.97
N GLN A 185 -1.00 20.73 -6.62
CA GLN A 185 -0.38 21.88 -5.96
C GLN A 185 -1.36 22.56 -5.00
N THR A 186 -2.51 23.01 -5.52
CA THR A 186 -3.45 23.85 -4.76
C THR A 186 -4.25 23.08 -3.71
N GLN A 187 -4.59 21.82 -3.98
CA GLN A 187 -5.39 21.00 -3.06
C GLN A 187 -4.54 20.30 -2.01
N ILE A 188 -3.29 19.95 -2.32
CA ILE A 188 -2.43 19.20 -1.40
C ILE A 188 -1.17 19.99 -1.08
N LEU A 189 -0.26 20.18 -2.03
CA LEU A 189 1.12 20.60 -1.71
C LEU A 189 1.22 21.96 -1.01
N ASP A 190 0.35 22.92 -1.33
CA ASP A 190 0.31 24.25 -0.69
C ASP A 190 -0.05 24.19 0.81
N GLN A 191 -0.59 23.07 1.29
CA GLN A 191 -1.00 22.90 2.69
C GLN A 191 0.06 22.20 3.57
N TYR A 192 1.19 21.77 2.98
CA TYR A 192 2.21 21.01 3.70
C TYR A 192 3.59 21.61 3.50
N ASP A 193 4.34 21.71 4.60
CA ASP A 193 5.77 21.96 4.53
C ASP A 193 6.51 20.70 4.05
N ARG A 194 7.58 20.87 3.29
CA ARG A 194 8.39 19.74 2.84
C ARG A 194 9.04 19.03 4.02
N GLN A 195 8.89 17.71 4.10
CA GLN A 195 9.57 16.87 5.06
C GLN A 195 10.73 16.11 4.41
N SER A 196 11.87 16.04 5.10
CA SER A 196 12.98 15.17 4.70
C SER A 196 12.81 13.80 5.35
N HIS A 197 12.70 12.76 4.54
CA HIS A 197 12.70 11.37 5.02
C HIS A 197 14.02 10.70 4.63
N SER A 198 14.75 10.18 5.61
CA SER A 198 15.86 9.26 5.38
C SER A 198 15.39 7.85 5.73
N VAL A 199 15.32 6.96 4.73
CA VAL A 199 14.98 5.55 4.96
C VAL A 199 16.29 4.76 4.98
N SER A 200 16.53 4.05 6.08
CA SER A 200 17.61 3.07 6.18
C SER A 200 16.98 1.70 6.37
N VAL A 201 17.34 0.77 5.48
CA VAL A 201 16.86 -0.61 5.55
C VAL A 201 18.03 -1.48 6.01
N ALA A 202 17.90 -2.07 7.19
CA ALA A 202 18.83 -3.08 7.66
C ALA A 202 18.37 -4.46 7.17
N CYS A 203 19.19 -5.13 6.38
CA CYS A 203 18.98 -6.51 5.97
C CYS A 203 19.91 -7.42 6.78
N LYS A 204 19.42 -8.59 7.20
CA LYS A 204 20.31 -9.66 7.68
C LYS A 204 21.29 -10.01 6.55
N PRO A 205 22.52 -10.43 6.89
CA PRO A 205 23.43 -11.01 5.91
C PRO A 205 22.69 -12.11 5.15
N ASP A 206 22.66 -12.03 3.82
CA ASP A 206 22.11 -13.08 2.99
C ASP A 206 22.85 -14.39 3.33
N THR A 207 22.12 -15.45 3.67
CA THR A 207 22.74 -16.77 3.97
C THR A 207 23.43 -17.37 2.74
N MET A 208 23.10 -16.86 1.55
CA MET A 208 23.78 -17.14 0.28
C MET A 208 24.85 -16.09 -0.07
N ALA A 209 25.02 -15.03 0.74
CA ALA A 209 26.14 -14.11 0.56
C ALA A 209 27.44 -14.90 0.64
N ALA A 210 28.39 -14.49 -0.19
CA ALA A 210 29.74 -15.00 -0.09
C ALA A 210 30.25 -14.76 1.34
N ASP A 211 30.56 -15.85 2.02
CA ASP A 211 31.20 -15.83 3.32
C ASP A 211 32.52 -15.05 3.17
N PRO A 212 32.68 -13.89 3.84
CA PRO A 212 33.84 -13.02 3.66
C PRO A 212 35.15 -13.70 4.11
N ASP A 213 35.05 -14.75 4.92
CA ASP A 213 36.18 -15.56 5.36
C ASP A 213 36.48 -16.73 4.41
N LYS A 214 35.68 -16.95 3.36
CA LYS A 214 35.89 -17.99 2.34
C LYS A 214 36.23 -17.40 0.97
N GLN A 215 37.17 -18.06 0.31
CA GLN A 215 37.54 -17.72 -1.07
C GLN A 215 36.34 -18.01 -1.99
N SER A 216 35.75 -16.94 -2.53
CA SER A 216 34.65 -17.00 -3.48
C SER A 216 35.15 -16.64 -4.88
N SER A 217 34.80 -17.45 -5.87
CA SER A 217 35.15 -17.21 -7.28
C SER A 217 33.98 -16.59 -8.01
N VAL A 218 34.14 -15.36 -8.50
CA VAL A 218 33.17 -14.70 -9.39
C VAL A 218 33.59 -14.95 -10.84
N VAL A 219 32.72 -15.58 -11.63
CA VAL A 219 32.93 -15.73 -13.08
C VAL A 219 32.17 -14.61 -13.79
N LYS A 220 32.89 -13.72 -14.45
CA LYS A 220 32.32 -12.67 -15.29
C LYS A 220 32.42 -13.09 -16.75
N GLY A 221 31.31 -13.55 -17.33
CA GLY A 221 31.21 -13.84 -18.76
C GLY A 221 30.76 -12.60 -19.52
N TYR A 222 31.45 -12.24 -20.59
CA TYR A 222 31.00 -11.22 -21.53
C TYR A 222 30.44 -11.93 -22.76
N LEU A 223 29.24 -11.52 -23.21
CA LEU A 223 28.71 -11.96 -24.49
C LEU A 223 29.48 -11.21 -25.59
N MET A 224 30.61 -11.77 -26.02
CA MET A 224 31.29 -11.31 -27.22
C MET A 224 30.36 -11.61 -28.39
N GLY A 225 30.14 -10.64 -29.28
CA GLY A 225 29.25 -10.76 -30.43
C GLY A 225 29.61 -11.93 -31.36
N PRO A 226 28.97 -12.04 -32.55
CA PRO A 226 29.17 -13.18 -33.44
C PRO A 226 30.66 -13.44 -33.68
N SER A 227 31.07 -14.69 -33.45
CA SER A 227 32.46 -15.17 -33.53
C SER A 227 33.07 -14.83 -34.90
N GLN A 228 33.81 -13.73 -34.98
CA GLN A 228 34.76 -13.50 -36.06
C GLN A 228 36.14 -13.93 -35.56
N ASP A 229 36.79 -14.77 -36.38
CA ASP A 229 38.13 -15.35 -36.24
C ASP A 229 38.92 -14.94 -34.97
N PRO A 230 39.12 -15.87 -34.01
CA PRO A 230 39.80 -15.59 -32.74
C PRO A 230 41.25 -15.10 -32.92
N TYR A 231 41.88 -15.36 -34.07
CA TYR A 231 43.22 -14.85 -34.38
C TYR A 231 43.23 -13.33 -34.62
N THR A 232 42.17 -12.80 -35.23
CA THR A 232 42.02 -11.37 -35.52
C THR A 232 41.68 -10.58 -34.24
N ALA A 233 40.88 -11.16 -33.34
CA ALA A 233 40.53 -10.57 -32.05
C ALA A 233 41.72 -10.42 -31.08
N PHE A 234 42.73 -11.29 -31.20
CA PHE A 234 43.93 -11.25 -30.33
C PHE A 234 45.05 -10.34 -30.84
N LYS A 235 44.98 -9.85 -32.08
CA LYS A 235 46.10 -9.17 -32.74
C LYS A 235 46.02 -7.65 -32.83
N LEU A 236 44.96 -7.02 -32.34
CA LEU A 236 44.82 -5.56 -32.37
C LEU A 236 44.62 -5.01 -30.97
N GLU A 237 45.74 -4.66 -30.31
CA GLU A 237 46.00 -3.41 -29.58
C GLU A 237 47.30 -3.55 -28.77
N ILE A 238 48.44 -3.29 -29.45
CA ILE A 238 49.63 -2.65 -28.89
C ILE A 238 49.97 -1.48 -29.81
#